data_AF-A0A7V7ZKV5-F1
#
_entry.id   AF-A0A7V7ZKV5-F1
#
_cell.length_a   1.000
_cell.length_b   1.000
_cell.length_c   1.000
_cell.angle_alpha   90.00
_cell.angle_beta   90.00
_cell.angle_gamma   90.00
#
_symmetry.space_group_name_H-M   'P 1'
#
loop_
_entity.id
_entity.type
_entity.pdbx_description
1 polymer ?
#
loop_
_entity_poly.entity_id
_entity_poly.type
_entity_poly.pdbx_seq_one_letter_code
_entity_poly.pdbx_strand_id
1 'polypeptide(L)'
;MKVIYKITYPNGKIYIGQDITNTLTYFGSVSNRLVAQDFSPEQQRDFTIRKQILWESEVASIQEVNQKEIEFILLFRSNNPTIGYNQRPKYKP
;
A
#
# COMPACT_ATOMS: atom_id res chain seq x y z
N MET A 1 -13.22 -12.50 3.27
CA MET A 1 -11.79 -12.47 3.63
C MET A 1 -11.37 -11.04 3.84
N LYS A 2 -10.71 -10.72 4.95
CA LYS A 2 -10.08 -9.42 5.19
C LYS A 2 -8.58 -9.59 4.98
N VAL A 3 -7.92 -8.65 4.30
CA VAL A 3 -6.52 -8.79 3.92
C VAL A 3 -5.72 -7.52 4.16
N ILE A 4 -4.43 -7.67 4.45
CA ILE A 4 -3.41 -6.64 4.26
C ILE A 4 -2.66 -6.99 2.98
N TYR A 5 -2.50 -6.03 2.09
CA TYR A 5 -1.78 -6.19 0.84
C TYR A 5 -0.68 -5.16 0.67
N LYS A 6 0.25 -5.47 -0.22
CA LYS A 6 1.31 -4.59 -0.70
C LYS A 6 1.16 -4.36 -2.19
N ILE A 7 1.16 -3.09 -2.58
CA ILE A 7 1.36 -2.67 -3.96
C ILE A 7 2.83 -2.32 -4.15
N THR A 8 3.46 -2.83 -5.21
CA THR A 8 4.81 -2.43 -5.63
C THR A 8 4.72 -1.70 -6.97
N TYR A 9 5.37 -0.53 -7.04
CA TYR A 9 5.39 0.36 -8.21
C TYR A 9 6.67 0.17 -9.03
N PRO A 10 6.75 0.66 -10.29
CA PRO A 10 7.92 0.44 -11.15
C PRO A 10 9.24 0.99 -10.60
N ASN A 11 9.19 2.03 -9.77
CA ASN A 11 10.38 2.59 -9.10
C ASN A 11 10.81 1.81 -7.84
N GLY A 12 10.17 0.67 -7.55
CA GLY A 12 10.42 -0.15 -6.37
C GLY A 12 9.77 0.35 -5.08
N LYS A 13 9.16 1.55 -5.07
CA LYS A 13 8.41 2.03 -3.91
C LYS A 13 7.16 1.19 -3.70
N ILE A 14 6.67 1.18 -2.46
CA ILE A 14 5.55 0.35 -2.04
C ILE A 14 4.40 1.14 -1.40
N TYR A 15 3.21 0.54 -1.40
CA TYR A 15 2.08 1.00 -0.61
C TYR A 15 1.48 -0.21 0.12
N ILE A 16 1.25 -0.07 1.43
CA ILE A 16 0.56 -1.06 2.25
C ILE A 16 -0.87 -0.56 2.43
N GLY A 17 -1.84 -1.42 2.14
CA GLY A 17 -3.24 -1.13 2.37
C GLY A 17 -3.99 -2.36 2.87
N GLN A 18 -5.18 -2.13 3.38
CA GLN A 18 -6.12 -3.19 3.74
C GLN A 18 -7.32 -3.27 2.77
N ASP A 19 -7.92 -4.45 2.69
CA ASP A 19 -9.19 -4.68 2.00
C ASP A 19 -10.07 -5.59 2.87
N ILE A 20 -11.21 -5.05 3.32
CA ILE A 20 -12.21 -5.77 4.11
C ILE A 20 -13.43 -6.19 3.28
N THR A 21 -13.48 -5.80 2.00
CA THR A 21 -14.56 -6.10 1.05
C THR A 21 -14.23 -7.28 0.15
N ASN A 22 -12.99 -7.78 0.19
CA ASN A 22 -12.49 -8.88 -0.64
C ASN A 22 -12.59 -8.57 -2.15
N THR A 23 -12.22 -7.34 -2.52
CA THR A 23 -12.28 -6.85 -3.90
C THR A 23 -10.92 -7.04 -4.57
N LEU A 24 -10.84 -7.99 -5.51
CA LEU A 24 -9.59 -8.33 -6.21
C LEU A 24 -8.87 -7.10 -6.76
N THR A 25 -9.61 -6.22 -7.44
CA THR A 25 -9.13 -5.01 -8.10
C THR A 25 -9.00 -3.78 -7.18
N TYR A 26 -9.15 -3.95 -5.86
CA TYR A 26 -8.88 -2.86 -4.93
C TYR A 26 -7.38 -2.70 -4.71
N PHE A 27 -6.79 -1.64 -5.27
CA PHE A 27 -5.36 -1.30 -5.18
C PHE A 27 -5.08 -0.15 -4.19
N GLY A 28 -6.04 0.13 -3.31
CA GLY A 28 -5.91 1.10 -2.22
C GLY A 28 -6.27 2.53 -2.59
N SER A 29 -5.98 3.44 -1.65
CA SER A 29 -6.32 4.86 -1.75
C SER A 29 -5.07 5.75 -1.74
N VAL A 30 -4.00 5.24 -2.35
CA VAL A 30 -2.75 5.98 -2.54
C VAL A 30 -2.98 7.30 -3.29
N SER A 31 -2.22 8.33 -2.95
CA SER A 31 -2.33 9.62 -3.63
C SER A 31 -1.77 9.53 -5.05
N ASN A 32 -2.64 9.67 -6.06
CA ASN A 32 -2.24 9.75 -7.46
C ASN A 32 -1.15 10.81 -7.69
N ARG A 33 -1.29 11.99 -7.07
CA ARG A 33 -0.31 13.09 -7.18
C ARG A 33 1.08 12.69 -6.69
N LEU A 34 1.18 11.98 -5.56
CA LEU A 34 2.48 11.57 -5.01
C LEU A 34 3.15 10.51 -5.87
N VAL A 35 2.38 9.56 -6.39
CA VAL A 35 2.93 8.52 -7.28
C VAL A 35 3.40 9.15 -8.57
N ALA A 36 2.57 9.97 -9.22
CA ALA A 36 2.88 10.60 -10.50
C ALA A 36 4.13 11.50 -10.46
N GLN A 37 4.49 12.06 -9.30
CA GLN A 37 5.71 12.87 -9.12
C GLN A 37 7.01 12.07 -9.32
N ASP A 38 6.98 10.75 -9.20
CA ASP A 38 8.16 9.90 -9.36
C ASP A 38 8.32 9.33 -10.78
N PHE A 39 7.44 9.65 -11.73
CA PHE A 39 7.43 9.05 -13.08
C PHE A 39 7.29 10.08 -14.19
N SER A 40 8.06 9.92 -15.28
CA SER A 40 7.92 10.75 -16.47
C SER A 40 6.59 10.48 -17.21
N PRO A 41 6.11 11.39 -18.07
CA PRO A 41 4.92 11.15 -18.90
C PRO A 41 5.01 9.87 -19.74
N GLU A 42 6.19 9.50 -20.22
CA GLU A 42 6.41 8.27 -20.99
C GLU A 42 6.26 7.03 -20.11
N GLN A 43 6.81 7.03 -18.90
CA GLN A 43 6.66 5.94 -17.93
C GLN A 43 5.21 5.77 -17.46
N GLN A 44 4.42 6.85 -17.44
CA GLN A 44 3.00 6.78 -17.08
C GLN A 44 2.12 6.16 -18.17
N ARG A 45 2.59 6.11 -19.43
CA ARG A 45 1.83 5.50 -20.55
C ARG A 45 1.84 3.98 -20.53
N ASP A 46 2.91 3.38 -19.98
CA ASP A 46 3.04 1.94 -19.79
C ASP A 46 3.40 1.65 -18.34
N PHE A 47 2.38 1.33 -17.54
CA PHE A 47 2.49 1.28 -16.10
C PHE A 47 1.98 -0.05 -15.55
N THR A 48 2.88 -0.81 -14.95
CA THR A 48 2.54 -2.07 -14.27
C THR A 48 2.73 -1.92 -12.77
N ILE A 49 1.72 -2.31 -12.00
CA ILE A 49 1.81 -2.44 -10.54
C ILE A 49 1.55 -3.89 -10.13
N ARG A 50 2.09 -4.30 -8.98
CA ARG A 50 1.89 -5.65 -8.45
C ARG A 50 1.25 -5.60 -7.07
N LYS A 51 0.10 -6.27 -6.92
CA LYS A 51 -0.55 -6.53 -5.62
C LYS A 51 -0.09 -7.88 -5.06
N GLN A 52 0.24 -7.92 -3.78
CA GLN A 52 0.56 -9.13 -3.01
C GLN A 52 -0.23 -9.14 -1.71
N ILE A 53 -0.87 -10.25 -1.37
CA ILE A 53 -1.43 -10.44 -0.02
C ILE A 53 -0.28 -10.74 0.94
N LEU A 54 -0.23 -10.01 2.05
CA LEU A 54 0.76 -10.18 3.12
C LEU A 54 0.19 -10.86 4.35
N TRP A 55 -1.11 -10.66 4.60
CA TRP A 55 -1.84 -11.22 5.72
C TRP A 55 -3.32 -11.32 5.36
N GLU A 56 -4.02 -12.32 5.88
CA GLU A 56 -5.45 -12.51 5.68
C GLU A 56 -6.13 -13.15 6.89
N SER A 57 -7.42 -12.84 7.07
CA SER A 57 -8.26 -13.44 8.11
C SER A 57 -9.74 -13.34 7.77
N GLU A 58 -10.49 -14.39 8.08
CA GLU A 58 -11.95 -14.38 7.97
C GLU A 58 -12.60 -13.75 9.22
N VAL A 59 -12.03 -14.02 10.39
CA VAL A 59 -12.65 -13.74 11.71
C VAL A 59 -12.18 -12.45 12.36
N ALA A 60 -11.07 -11.84 11.90
CA ALA A 60 -10.55 -10.62 12.49
C ALA A 60 -11.58 -9.48 12.51
N SER A 61 -11.62 -8.73 13.59
CA SER A 61 -12.36 -7.47 13.70
C SER A 61 -11.74 -6.37 12.84
N ILE A 62 -12.51 -5.33 12.52
CA ILE A 62 -12.01 -4.15 11.77
C ILE A 62 -10.85 -3.49 12.54
N GLN A 63 -10.93 -3.46 13.87
CA GLN A 63 -9.88 -2.90 14.74
C GLN A 63 -8.57 -3.67 14.60
N GLU A 64 -8.61 -5.00 14.59
CA GLU A 64 -7.42 -5.83 14.37
C GLU A 64 -6.83 -5.62 12.97
N VAL A 65 -7.66 -5.49 11.93
CA VAL A 65 -7.17 -5.20 10.57
C VAL A 65 -6.48 -3.84 10.52
N ASN A 66 -7.08 -2.80 11.10
CA ASN A 66 -6.45 -1.48 11.18
C ASN A 66 -5.12 -1.51 11.95
N GLN A 67 -5.04 -2.28 13.03
CA GLN A 67 -3.79 -2.44 13.79
C GLN A 67 -2.73 -3.19 12.97
N LYS A 68 -3.13 -4.23 12.23
CA LYS A 68 -2.25 -4.95 11.30
C LYS A 68 -1.76 -4.04 10.18
N GLU A 69 -2.62 -3.21 9.60
CA GLU A 69 -2.20 -2.24 8.58
C GLU A 69 -1.07 -1.34 9.10
N ILE A 70 -1.23 -0.78 10.31
CA ILE A 70 -0.19 0.06 10.94
C ILE A 70 1.09 -0.73 11.20
N GLU A 71 1.00 -1.94 11.74
CA GLU A 71 2.13 -2.84 11.98
C GLU A 71 2.92 -3.09 10.69
N PHE A 72 2.23 -3.40 9.60
CA PHE A 72 2.84 -3.68 8.30
C PHE A 72 3.41 -2.40 7.65
N ILE A 73 2.75 -1.25 7.76
CA ILE A 73 3.30 0.02 7.27
C ILE A 73 4.65 0.33 7.94
N LEU A 74 4.75 0.11 9.26
CA LEU A 74 5.98 0.34 10.01
C LEU A 74 7.05 -0.72 9.71
N LEU A 75 6.66 -2.00 9.65
CA LEU A 75 7.55 -3.13 9.34
C LEU A 75 8.23 -2.96 7.98
N PHE A 76 7.46 -2.58 6.96
CA PHE A 76 7.97 -2.35 5.61
C PHE A 76 8.46 -0.91 5.37
N ARG A 77 8.35 -0.04 6.39
CA ARG A 77 8.68 1.39 6.32
C ARG A 77 8.02 2.10 5.13
N SER A 78 6.83 1.65 4.71
CA SER A 78 6.15 2.21 3.54
C SER A 78 5.67 3.65 3.75
N ASN A 79 5.77 4.16 4.99
CA ASN A 79 5.56 5.56 5.32
C ASN A 79 6.78 6.47 5.09
N ASN A 80 7.97 5.90 4.93
CA ASN A 80 9.16 6.66 4.54
C ASN A 80 9.05 7.05 3.05
N PRO A 81 9.08 8.34 2.67
CA PRO A 81 8.93 8.77 1.26
C PRO A 81 9.99 8.20 0.29
N THR A 82 11.12 7.72 0.82
CA THR A 82 12.16 7.06 0.02
C THR A 82 11.85 5.58 -0.26
N ILE A 83 10.94 4.97 0.51
CA ILE A 83 10.59 3.54 0.45
C ILE A 83 9.15 3.33 -0.04
N GLY A 84 8.21 4.22 0.31
CA GLY A 84 6.80 4.01 -0.02
C GLY A 84 5.95 5.26 0.00
N TYR A 85 4.64 5.04 -0.24
CA TYR A 85 3.64 6.08 -0.46
C TYR A 85 2.60 6.20 0.67
N ASN A 86 2.71 5.40 1.75
CA ASN A 86 1.84 5.62 2.91
C ASN A 86 2.21 6.96 3.55
N GLN A 87 1.20 7.76 3.91
CA GLN A 87 1.44 9.05 4.58
C GLN A 87 1.21 8.97 6.10
N ARG A 88 0.58 7.87 6.55
CA ARG A 88 0.24 7.59 7.93
C ARG A 88 0.69 6.17 8.30
N PRO A 89 1.16 5.95 9.54
CA PRO A 89 1.57 6.98 10.50
C PRO A 89 2.69 7.89 9.93
N LYS A 90 2.79 9.14 10.41
CA LYS A 90 3.79 10.09 9.91
C LYS A 90 5.19 9.50 10.08
N TYR A 91 6.00 9.54 9.03
CA TYR A 91 7.39 9.13 9.11
C TYR A 91 8.16 10.00 10.09
N LYS A 92 9.01 9.34 10.87
CA LYS A 92 10.00 9.98 11.73
C LYS A 92 11.38 9.51 11.24
N PRO A 93 12.25 10.44 10.79
CA PRO A 93 13.57 10.09 10.28
C PRO A 93 14.46 9.44 11.34
#